data_AF-A0A6B1A615-F1
#
_entry.id   AF-A0A6B1A615-F1
#
_cell.length_a   1.000
_cell.length_b   1.000
_cell.length_c   1.000
_cell.angle_alpha   90.00
_cell.angle_beta   90.00
_cell.angle_gamma   90.00
#
_symmetry.space_group_name_H-M   'P 1'
#
loop_
_entity.id
_entity.type
_entity.pdbx_description
1 polymer ?
#
loop_
_entity_poly.entity_id
_entity_poly.type
_entity_poly.pdbx_seq_one_letter_code
_entity_poly.pdbx_strand_id
1 'polypeptide(L)' 'MRHTLRKRATIQTDGKLEIVDPELEAGDCVDVLISPAATPASRSAWQIISEGPTERVFGSARDVDHHLAEERASWDR' A
#
# COMPACT_ATOMS: atom_id res chain seq x y z
N MET A 1 -9.20 28.42 -0.32
CA MET A 1 -8.20 27.35 -0.45
C MET A 1 -8.77 26.31 -1.40
N ARG A 2 -8.05 25.92 -2.46
CA ARG A 2 -8.47 24.81 -3.34
C ARG A 2 -8.00 23.52 -2.67
N HIS A 3 -8.92 22.66 -2.26
CA HIS A 3 -8.60 21.35 -1.70
C HIS A 3 -8.64 20.32 -2.84
N THR A 4 -7.57 19.55 -2.99
CA THR A 4 -7.51 18.47 -3.98
C THR A 4 -7.94 17.17 -3.32
N LEU A 5 -9.00 16.56 -3.85
CA LEU A 5 -9.52 15.30 -3.36
C LEU A 5 -8.89 14.13 -4.13
N ARG A 6 -8.19 13.22 -3.44
CA ARG A 6 -7.68 11.97 -4.03
C ARG A 6 -8.58 10.80 -3.61
N LYS A 7 -9.43 10.31 -4.52
CA LYS A 7 -10.22 9.09 -4.32
C LYS A 7 -9.66 7.94 -5.16
N ARG A 8 -9.63 6.73 -4.59
CA ARG A 8 -9.38 5.49 -5.34
C ARG A 8 -10.74 4.93 -5.76
N ALA A 9 -10.88 4.64 -7.04
CA ALA A 9 -12.10 4.07 -7.59
C ALA A 9 -11.74 2.89 -8.50
N THR A 10 -12.61 1.90 -8.50
CA THR A 10 -12.50 0.74 -9.40
C THR A 10 -13.41 0.97 -10.58
N ILE A 11 -12.92 0.66 -11.78
CA ILE A 11 -13.73 0.71 -12.99
C ILE A 11 -14.82 -0.37 -12.88
N GLN A 12 -16.09 0.05 -13.01
CA GLN A 12 -17.24 -0.85 -13.02
C GLN A 12 -17.31 -1.61 -14.36
N THR A 13 -18.25 -2.54 -14.47
CA THR A 13 -18.57 -3.20 -15.74
C THR A 13 -18.81 -2.16 -16.84
N ASP A 14 -18.44 -2.50 -18.07
CA ASP A 14 -18.54 -1.63 -19.26
C ASP A 14 -17.66 -0.37 -19.21
N GLY A 15 -16.67 -0.32 -18.31
CA GLY A 15 -15.69 0.78 -18.28
C GLY A 15 -16.16 2.03 -17.53
N LYS A 16 -17.30 1.96 -16.83
CA LYS A 16 -17.87 3.11 -16.10
C LYS A 16 -17.05 3.45 -14.85
N LEU A 17 -16.79 4.74 -14.64
CA LEU A 17 -16.22 5.30 -13.41
C LEU A 17 -17.27 6.19 -12.74
N GLU A 18 -17.47 6.04 -11.44
CA GLU A 18 -18.43 6.84 -10.66
C GLU A 18 -17.74 7.43 -9.43
N ILE A 19 -17.86 8.76 -9.27
CA ILE A 19 -17.28 9.52 -8.17
C ILE A 19 -18.44 10.19 -7.45
N VAL A 20 -18.64 9.85 -6.18
CA VAL A 20 -19.63 10.50 -5.31
C VAL A 20 -18.91 11.35 -4.29
N ASP A 21 -19.24 12.64 -4.26
CA ASP A 21 -18.73 13.58 -3.28
C ASP A 21 -19.87 14.45 -2.74
N PRO A 22 -20.15 14.40 -1.41
CA PRO A 22 -21.25 15.15 -0.82
C PRO A 22 -20.97 16.66 -0.74
N GLU A 23 -19.73 17.11 -0.99
CA GLU A 23 -19.36 18.53 -0.95
C GLU A 23 -19.50 19.22 -2.33
N LEU A 24 -19.76 18.46 -3.40
CA LEU A 24 -19.99 18.99 -4.74
C LEU A 24 -21.48 19.26 -4.96
N GLU A 25 -21.79 20.47 -5.42
CA GLU A 25 -23.15 20.88 -5.74
C GLU A 25 -23.42 20.84 -7.25
N ALA A 26 -24.70 20.78 -7.61
CA ALA A 26 -25.11 20.78 -9.01
C ALA A 26 -24.72 22.11 -9.68
N GLY A 27 -23.92 22.04 -10.75
CA GLY A 27 -23.43 23.20 -11.48
C GLY A 27 -21.96 23.56 -11.18
N ASP A 28 -21.33 22.88 -10.21
CA ASP A 28 -19.91 23.06 -9.96
C ASP A 28 -19.05 22.60 -11.15
N CYS A 29 -18.07 23.43 -11.50
CA CYS A 29 -17.05 23.06 -12.48
C CYS A 29 -15.90 22.35 -11.76
N VAL A 30 -15.61 21.12 -12.18
CA VAL A 30 -14.58 20.27 -11.57
C VAL A 30 -13.59 19.76 -12.60
N ASP A 31 -12.31 19.75 -12.22
CA ASP A 31 -11.24 19.11 -12.98
C ASP A 31 -11.01 17.69 -12.44
N VAL A 32 -11.12 16.68 -13.31
CA VAL A 32 -10.90 15.27 -12.94
C VAL A 32 -9.63 14.76 -13.61
N LEU A 33 -8.62 14.41 -12.80
CA LEU A 33 -7.41 13.77 -13.27
C LEU A 33 -7.46 12.26 -13.01
N ILE A 34 -7.53 11.46 -14.07
CA ILE A 34 -7.52 10.00 -13.99
C ILE A 34 -6.09 9.51 -14.23
N SER A 35 -5.54 8.78 -13.27
CA SER A 35 -4.27 8.07 -13.42
C SER A 35 -4.51 6.59 -13.16
N PRO A 36 -4.06 5.69 -14.06
CA PRO A 36 -4.07 4.27 -13.76
C PRO A 36 -3.40 4.04 -12.41
N ALA A 37 -4.05 3.29 -11.53
CA ALA A 37 -3.38 2.84 -10.32
C ALA A 37 -2.14 2.05 -10.77
N ALA A 38 -0.97 2.40 -10.25
CA ALA A 38 0.17 1.50 -10.35
C ALA A 38 -0.28 0.19 -9.71
N THR A 39 -0.53 -0.83 -10.52
CA THR A 39 -0.66 -2.18 -10.00
C THR A 39 0.66 -2.42 -9.27
N PRO A 40 0.67 -2.62 -7.94
CA PRO A 40 1.90 -3.07 -7.31
C PRO A 40 2.27 -4.33 -8.08
N ALA A 41 3.43 -4.32 -8.74
CA ALA A 41 3.89 -5.47 -9.49
C ALA A 41 3.75 -6.66 -8.54
N SER A 42 3.01 -7.68 -8.95
CA SER A 42 2.83 -8.88 -8.15
C SER A 42 4.22 -9.50 -8.01
N ARG A 43 4.91 -9.17 -6.92
CA ARG A 43 6.23 -9.71 -6.64
C ARG A 43 6.04 -11.08 -6.02
N SER A 44 6.68 -12.08 -6.61
CA SER A 44 6.83 -13.37 -5.96
C SER A 44 7.65 -13.19 -4.67
N ALA A 45 7.42 -14.08 -3.70
CA ALA A 45 8.25 -14.11 -2.48
C ALA A 45 9.75 -14.22 -2.83
N TRP A 46 10.09 -14.94 -3.90
CA TRP A 46 11.45 -15.06 -4.41
C TRP A 46 12.04 -13.73 -4.88
N GLN A 47 11.28 -12.91 -5.62
CA GLN A 47 11.74 -11.59 -6.06
C GLN A 47 12.06 -10.69 -4.86
N ILE A 48 11.20 -10.70 -3.84
CA ILE A 48 11.41 -9.93 -2.60
C ILE A 48 12.67 -10.41 -1.87
N ILE A 49 12.85 -11.73 -1.76
CA ILE A 49 14.03 -12.32 -1.10
C ILE A 49 15.32 -11.98 -1.88
N SER A 50 15.27 -12.01 -3.22
CA SER A 50 16.45 -11.72 -4.07
C SER A 50 16.83 -10.24 -4.10
N GLU A 51 15.89 -9.33 -3.85
CA GLU A 51 16.12 -7.88 -3.75
C GLU A 51 16.63 -7.46 -2.36
N GLY A 52 16.52 -8.35 -1.37
CA GLY A 52 16.95 -8.10 0.00
C GLY A 52 18.47 -8.00 0.14
N PRO A 53 18.95 -7.53 1.31
CA PRO A 53 20.38 -7.52 1.61
C PRO A 53 21.00 -8.90 1.36
N THR A 54 22.10 -8.94 0.60
CA THR A 54 22.87 -10.19 0.40
C THR A 54 23.52 -10.69 1.69
N GLU A 55 23.65 -9.80 2.67
CA GLU A 55 24.15 -10.12 4.00
C GLU A 55 23.03 -10.64 4.88
N ARG A 56 23.32 -11.72 5.62
CA ARG A 56 22.38 -12.27 6.57
C ARG A 56 22.16 -11.28 7.70
N VAL A 57 20.91 -10.92 7.95
CA VAL A 57 20.51 -10.09 9.10
C VAL A 57 20.90 -10.74 10.43
N PHE A 58 20.87 -12.08 10.49
CA PHE A 58 21.28 -12.86 11.65
C PHE A 58 22.50 -13.73 11.31
N GLY A 59 23.51 -13.72 12.17
CA GLY A 59 24.74 -14.50 11.99
C GLY A 59 24.53 -16.00 12.20
N SER A 60 23.59 -16.37 13.06
CA SER A 60 23.28 -17.76 13.43
C SER A 60 21.81 -17.99 13.75
N ALA A 61 21.38 -19.26 13.77
CA ALA A 61 20.03 -19.63 14.21
C ALA A 61 19.76 -19.23 15.67
N ARG A 62 20.79 -19.26 16.52
CA ARG A 62 20.69 -18.83 17.92
C ARG A 62 20.35 -17.34 18.03
N ASP A 63 20.86 -16.51 17.13
CA ASP A 63 20.57 -15.07 17.13
C ASP A 63 19.11 -14.81 16.76
N VAL A 64 18.55 -15.62 15.86
CA VAL A 64 17.13 -15.59 15.50
C VAL A 64 16.27 -15.96 16.72
N ASP A 65 16.59 -17.08 17.37
CA ASP A 65 15.85 -17.55 18.54
C ASP A 65 15.87 -16.52 19.67
N HIS A 66 17.03 -15.88 19.90
CA HIS A 66 17.18 -14.84 20.90
C HIS A 66 16.31 -13.61 20.56
N HIS A 67 16.39 -13.12 19.32
CA HIS A 67 15.59 -11.98 18.88
C HIS A 67 14.09 -12.24 19.01
N LEU A 68 13.61 -13.42 18.60
CA LEU A 68 12.18 -13.78 18.72
C LEU A 68 11.71 -13.85 20.17
N ALA A 69 12.58 -14.27 21.10
CA ALA A 69 12.27 -14.30 22.52
C ALA A 69 12.12 -12.88 23.09
N GLU A 70 13.01 -11.96 22.72
CA GLU A 70 12.95 -10.54 23.12
C GLU A 70 11.69 -9.86 22.58
N GLU A 71 11.37 -10.06 21.30
CA GLU A 71 10.16 -9.52 20.68
C GLU A 71 8.89 -9.99 21.40
N ARG A 72 8.78 -11.28 21.72
CA ARG A 72 7.62 -11.82 22.47
C ARG A 72 7.51 -11.20 23.87
N ALA A 73 8.62 -11.12 24.60
CA ALA A 73 8.64 -10.52 25.92
C ALA A 73 8.27 -9.02 25.91
N SER A 74 8.51 -8.33 24.79
CA SER A 74 8.14 -6.92 24.64
C SER A 74 6.64 -6.70 24.44
N TRP A 75 5.90 -7.70 23.94
CA TRP A 75 4.45 -7.62 23.71
C TRP A 75 3.64 -8.00 24.94
N ASP A 76 4.25 -8.76 25.87
CA ASP A 76 3.63 -9.14 27.14
C ASP A 76 3.74 -8.03 28.22
N ARG A 77 4.31 -6.87 27.90
CA ARG A 77 4.49 -5.71 28.78
C ARG A 77 3.52 -4.58 28.43
#